data_AF-A0A7V6MVT2-F1
#
_entry.id   AF-A0A7V6MVT2-F1
#
_cell.length_a   1.000
_cell.length_b   1.000
_cell.length_c   1.000
_cell.angle_alpha   90.00
_cell.angle_beta   90.00
_cell.angle_gamma   90.00
#
_symmetry.space_group_name_H-M   'P 1'
#
loop_
_entity.id
_entity.type
_entity.pdbx_description
1 polymer ?
#
loop_
_entity_poly.entity_id
_entity_poly.type
_entity_poly.pdbx_seq_one_letter_code
_entity_poly.pdbx_strand_id
1 'polypeptide(L)'
;MFILDNVNYDDLISYGQNHIKYLLKNGALGLMNTNSGGSYTDTNAYATIGAGAYAVGSGFGSYAGGYEDLFYQEPINEVYRRNTGKEMKEENVANIDILGLSRQNERLNRPVRIGLLGFLLNEHGYKTALIGNEATALDDISINASLISMNSEGVTDFGKVNKDLLIRDFMSPFGIKTNYDALYKEYEKVKDKADFIVIQTGDTYRLNKYMNISDERHKESKTNTFKEIDEFLGRIIKNSNKDTLFMLVFPFPSGEDISRGKRLTPIIIFNESFSKGILTSATTKRDGIITNTDLAAHVLAYFRIPKNSLMTGHKMTSKNKNEPLEYLLKLNDISVFNYKTRAVVVKTYIGFIITVLLLSFVFMMYFKTYLHYIKPLLIAILITPTVLLFLPLFNPWNCVRLAISLIMTVLILSVAIFYLFRDNLQILIVSCLFSTGIILVDTFFKNPLMKVSILGYDPIAGARFYGIGNEYMGFLLGTTIIGTAALIDKYRYKKIVKTLSAAIYGVVLLTLMAPTLGTNVGGSIAAFVGFGTAIMLHLKGSITRKDLILLTCLLVIALLSLFIYDGMRPPETQSHIGQTSSLVKQNSLLALFQIFGR
;
A
#
# COMPACT_ATOMS: atom_id res chain seq x y z
N MET A 1 0.87 -15.53 -15.70
CA MET A 1 1.19 -14.16 -15.26
C MET A 1 2.10 -13.53 -16.29
N PHE A 2 1.66 -12.43 -16.90
CA PHE A 2 2.43 -11.68 -17.89
C PHE A 2 2.94 -10.39 -17.25
N ILE A 3 4.23 -10.15 -17.36
CA ILE A 3 4.93 -9.07 -16.69
C ILE A 3 5.35 -8.01 -17.68
N LEU A 4 5.01 -6.76 -17.38
CA LEU A 4 5.45 -5.57 -18.08
C LEU A 4 6.01 -4.56 -17.08
N ASP A 5 7.30 -4.28 -17.18
CA ASP A 5 7.96 -3.34 -16.29
C ASP A 5 7.75 -1.90 -16.71
N ASN A 6 7.73 -1.00 -15.73
CA ASN A 6 7.83 0.45 -15.92
C ASN A 6 6.76 1.05 -16.85
N VAL A 7 5.55 0.47 -16.87
CA VAL A 7 4.41 0.93 -17.68
C VAL A 7 3.26 1.37 -16.77
N ASN A 8 2.57 2.45 -17.15
CA ASN A 8 1.41 3.00 -16.45
C ASN A 8 0.13 2.93 -17.32
N TYR A 9 -1.03 3.32 -16.77
CA TYR A 9 -2.30 3.30 -17.53
C TYR A 9 -2.29 4.26 -18.72
N ASP A 10 -1.60 5.40 -18.63
CA ASP A 10 -1.49 6.37 -19.75
C ASP A 10 -0.78 5.72 -20.95
N ASP A 11 0.27 4.94 -20.68
CA ASP A 11 0.98 4.17 -21.70
C ASP A 11 0.09 3.08 -22.31
N LEU A 12 -0.67 2.33 -21.49
CA LEU A 12 -1.60 1.30 -21.98
C LEU A 12 -2.69 1.89 -22.90
N ILE A 13 -3.18 3.08 -22.58
CA ILE A 13 -4.20 3.78 -23.38
C ILE A 13 -3.59 4.31 -24.69
N SER A 14 -2.41 4.92 -24.60
CA SER A 14 -1.79 5.64 -25.72
C SER A 14 -1.13 4.71 -26.73
N TYR A 15 -0.43 3.68 -26.26
CA TYR A 15 0.38 2.80 -27.10
C TYR A 15 -0.20 1.38 -27.22
N GLY A 16 -1.12 1.00 -26.32
CA GLY A 16 -1.78 -0.30 -26.39
C GLY A 16 -2.54 -0.50 -27.69
N GLN A 17 -2.34 -1.67 -28.31
CA GLN A 17 -3.05 -2.05 -29.52
C GLN A 17 -4.33 -2.83 -29.15
N ASN A 18 -4.81 -3.70 -30.03
CA ASN A 18 -6.15 -4.28 -29.92
C ASN A 18 -6.31 -5.20 -28.71
N HIS A 19 -5.32 -6.02 -28.36
CA HIS A 19 -5.44 -7.00 -27.28
C HIS A 19 -5.32 -6.36 -25.89
N ILE A 20 -4.42 -5.39 -25.72
CA ILE A 20 -4.30 -4.58 -24.51
C ILE A 20 -5.58 -3.75 -24.31
N LYS A 21 -6.12 -3.12 -25.36
CA LYS A 21 -7.42 -2.42 -25.29
C LYS A 21 -8.57 -3.36 -24.96
N TYR A 22 -8.55 -4.59 -25.46
CA TYR A 22 -9.51 -5.62 -25.09
C TYR A 22 -9.43 -5.95 -23.60
N LEU A 23 -8.23 -6.10 -23.04
CA LEU A 23 -8.02 -6.32 -21.60
C LEU A 23 -8.45 -5.12 -20.75
N LEU A 24 -8.18 -3.89 -21.19
CA LEU A 24 -8.65 -2.67 -20.52
C LEU A 24 -10.19 -2.60 -20.47
N LYS A 25 -10.87 -3.08 -21.51
CA LYS A 25 -12.33 -3.05 -21.61
C LYS A 25 -13.02 -4.18 -20.86
N ASN A 26 -12.43 -5.38 -20.86
CA ASN A 26 -13.08 -6.61 -20.40
C ASN A 26 -12.48 -7.19 -19.12
N GLY A 27 -11.28 -6.78 -18.72
CA GLY A 27 -10.64 -7.22 -17.47
C GLY A 27 -11.14 -6.47 -16.24
N ALA A 28 -10.80 -7.04 -15.07
CA ALA A 28 -10.86 -6.34 -13.80
C ALA A 28 -9.56 -5.53 -13.61
N LEU A 29 -9.70 -4.23 -13.38
CA LEU A 29 -8.61 -3.26 -13.34
C LEU A 29 -8.28 -2.85 -11.89
N GLY A 30 -7.02 -2.53 -11.59
CA GLY A 30 -6.65 -2.01 -10.28
C GLY A 30 -5.35 -1.21 -10.27
N LEU A 31 -5.16 -0.45 -9.19
CA LEU A 31 -3.91 0.21 -8.85
C LEU A 31 -3.19 -0.60 -7.77
N MET A 32 -1.98 -1.03 -8.06
CA MET A 32 -1.15 -1.83 -7.17
C MET A 32 -0.13 -0.95 -6.45
N ASN A 33 -0.14 -1.03 -5.12
CA ASN A 33 0.95 -0.54 -4.30
C ASN A 33 2.14 -1.51 -4.40
N THR A 34 3.32 -0.97 -4.69
CA THR A 34 4.55 -1.70 -5.00
C THR A 34 5.58 -1.64 -3.86
N ASN A 35 5.17 -1.25 -2.65
CA ASN A 35 6.07 -1.17 -1.51
C ASN A 35 6.62 -2.55 -1.13
N SER A 36 7.80 -2.54 -0.51
CA SER A 36 8.56 -3.73 -0.16
C SER A 36 9.02 -3.68 1.31
N GLY A 37 9.80 -4.67 1.74
CA GLY A 37 10.34 -4.74 3.10
C GLY A 37 11.46 -3.75 3.42
N GLY A 38 11.97 -3.01 2.43
CA GLY A 38 13.15 -2.17 2.55
C GLY A 38 13.17 -1.01 1.56
N SER A 39 14.29 -0.83 0.85
CA SER A 39 14.42 0.21 -0.16
C SER A 39 13.39 0.05 -1.29
N TYR A 40 13.00 1.18 -1.89
CA TYR A 40 12.03 1.19 -2.98
C TYR A 40 12.74 0.86 -4.31
N THR A 41 12.90 -0.43 -4.58
CA THR A 41 13.57 -0.98 -5.78
C THR A 41 12.70 -2.02 -6.47
N ASP A 42 12.96 -2.25 -7.75
CA ASP A 42 12.35 -3.29 -8.59
C ASP A 42 12.54 -4.68 -7.97
N THR A 43 13.78 -5.11 -7.71
CA THR A 43 14.08 -6.43 -7.13
C THR A 43 13.33 -6.68 -5.82
N ASN A 44 13.21 -5.67 -4.94
CA ASN A 44 12.46 -5.80 -3.70
C ASN A 44 10.94 -5.97 -3.94
N ALA A 45 10.39 -5.30 -4.95
CA ALA A 45 8.98 -5.46 -5.33
C ALA A 45 8.70 -6.86 -5.86
N TYR A 46 9.57 -7.40 -6.72
CA TYR A 46 9.48 -8.78 -7.21
C TYR A 46 9.60 -9.82 -6.08
N ALA A 47 10.59 -9.67 -5.19
CA ALA A 47 10.73 -10.53 -4.01
C ALA A 47 9.47 -10.50 -3.12
N THR A 48 8.86 -9.32 -2.97
CA THR A 48 7.62 -9.16 -2.19
C THR A 48 6.44 -9.91 -2.81
N ILE A 49 6.35 -9.94 -4.15
CA ILE A 49 5.32 -10.71 -4.86
C ILE A 49 5.52 -12.20 -4.59
N GLY A 50 6.72 -12.77 -4.82
CA GLY A 50 6.96 -14.20 -4.64
C GLY A 50 6.89 -14.68 -3.19
N ALA A 51 7.22 -13.82 -2.22
CA ALA A 51 7.08 -14.13 -0.80
C ALA A 51 5.63 -14.01 -0.29
N GLY A 52 4.76 -13.24 -0.97
CA GLY A 52 3.42 -12.90 -0.48
C GLY A 52 3.43 -12.04 0.79
N ALA A 53 4.57 -11.44 1.12
CA ALA A 53 4.83 -10.59 2.28
C ALA A 53 5.93 -9.58 1.94
N TYR A 54 5.95 -8.42 2.61
CA TYR A 54 6.95 -7.38 2.38
C TYR A 54 8.39 -7.89 2.58
N ALA A 55 9.06 -8.15 1.46
CA ALA A 55 10.37 -8.78 1.39
C ALA A 55 11.42 -7.84 0.80
N VAL A 56 12.69 -8.24 0.92
CA VAL A 56 13.83 -7.53 0.34
C VAL A 56 14.60 -8.47 -0.60
N GLY A 57 15.17 -7.92 -1.65
CA GLY A 57 16.13 -8.58 -2.52
C GLY A 57 17.53 -8.62 -1.89
N SER A 58 18.48 -9.14 -2.67
CA SER A 58 19.91 -9.17 -2.35
C SER A 58 20.72 -8.66 -3.54
N GLY A 59 22.04 -8.50 -3.38
CA GLY A 59 22.91 -7.94 -4.42
C GLY A 59 22.87 -8.69 -5.75
N PHE A 60 22.76 -10.03 -5.70
CA PHE A 60 22.64 -10.89 -6.89
C PHE A 60 21.26 -11.55 -6.97
N GLY A 61 20.26 -11.03 -6.24
CA GLY A 61 18.93 -11.63 -6.16
C GLY A 61 18.15 -11.61 -7.47
N SER A 62 18.52 -10.75 -8.42
CA SER A 62 17.93 -10.70 -9.75
C SER A 62 18.54 -11.70 -10.74
N TYR A 63 19.59 -12.44 -10.38
CA TYR A 63 20.29 -13.32 -11.33
C TYR A 63 19.76 -14.75 -11.25
N ALA A 64 19.29 -15.27 -12.37
CA ALA A 64 18.85 -16.64 -12.50
C ALA A 64 19.09 -17.17 -13.93
N GLY A 65 19.38 -18.46 -14.05
CA GLY A 65 19.65 -19.10 -15.33
C GLY A 65 19.16 -20.55 -15.38
N GLY A 66 19.00 -21.07 -16.58
CA GLY A 66 18.83 -22.49 -16.87
C GLY A 66 20.13 -23.27 -16.63
N TYR A 67 20.05 -24.60 -16.72
CA TYR A 67 21.12 -25.52 -16.32
C TYR A 67 22.52 -25.20 -16.90
N GLU A 68 22.59 -24.95 -18.21
CA GLU A 68 23.84 -24.65 -18.94
C GLU A 68 24.07 -23.16 -19.20
N ASP A 69 23.18 -22.29 -18.69
CA ASP A 69 23.41 -20.86 -18.82
C ASP A 69 24.66 -20.46 -18.03
N LEU A 70 25.34 -19.40 -18.48
CA LEU A 70 26.64 -19.01 -17.92
C LEU A 70 26.51 -17.81 -17.00
N PHE A 71 27.08 -17.92 -15.80
CA PHE A 71 27.35 -16.81 -14.90
C PHE A 71 28.86 -16.63 -14.79
N TYR A 72 29.39 -15.54 -15.36
CA TYR A 72 30.84 -15.30 -15.47
C TYR A 72 31.62 -16.50 -16.04
N GLN A 73 31.13 -17.07 -17.15
CA GLN A 73 31.71 -18.24 -17.85
C GLN A 73 31.59 -19.58 -17.11
N GLU A 74 30.95 -19.63 -15.94
CA GLU A 74 30.68 -20.87 -15.22
C GLU A 74 29.20 -21.27 -15.39
N PRO A 75 28.89 -22.55 -15.62
CA PRO A 75 27.53 -23.00 -15.83
C PRO A 75 26.72 -22.93 -14.52
N ILE A 76 25.45 -22.55 -14.62
CA ILE A 76 24.59 -22.26 -13.47
C ILE A 76 24.39 -23.48 -12.57
N ASN A 77 24.34 -24.70 -13.10
CA ASN A 77 24.27 -25.92 -12.30
C ASN A 77 25.44 -26.04 -11.30
N GLU A 78 26.66 -25.71 -11.73
CA GLU A 78 27.86 -25.71 -10.89
C GLU A 78 27.83 -24.56 -9.89
N VAL A 79 27.45 -23.35 -10.32
CA VAL A 79 27.31 -22.19 -9.43
C VAL A 79 26.27 -22.45 -8.34
N TYR A 80 25.11 -22.99 -8.71
CA TYR A 80 24.03 -23.32 -7.80
C TYR A 80 24.45 -24.40 -6.81
N ARG A 81 25.09 -25.48 -7.28
CA ARG A 81 25.62 -26.54 -6.41
C ARG A 81 26.69 -26.02 -5.45
N ARG A 82 27.61 -25.18 -5.92
CA ARG A 82 28.64 -24.55 -5.09
C ARG A 82 28.03 -23.70 -3.98
N ASN A 83 26.99 -22.92 -4.29
CA ASN A 83 26.39 -22.01 -3.32
C ASN A 83 25.46 -22.71 -2.34
N THR A 84 24.69 -23.71 -2.79
CA THR A 84 23.61 -24.33 -2.01
C THR A 84 23.89 -25.74 -1.52
N GLY A 85 24.86 -26.44 -2.13
CA GLY A 85 25.09 -27.86 -1.94
C GLY A 85 24.05 -28.78 -2.60
N LYS A 86 23.10 -28.23 -3.37
CA LYS A 86 22.00 -28.98 -4.00
C LYS A 86 22.20 -29.09 -5.51
N GLU A 87 21.59 -30.13 -6.09
CA GLU A 87 21.54 -30.33 -7.54
C GLU A 87 20.28 -29.71 -8.14
N MET A 88 20.38 -29.19 -9.37
CA MET A 88 19.24 -28.78 -10.17
C MET A 88 19.05 -29.73 -11.37
N LYS A 89 17.87 -29.76 -11.97
CA LYS A 89 17.58 -30.55 -13.19
C LYS A 89 17.82 -29.71 -14.44
N GLU A 90 18.01 -30.36 -15.59
CA GLU A 90 18.27 -29.70 -16.87
C GLU A 90 17.18 -28.69 -17.28
N GLU A 91 15.92 -28.98 -16.99
CA GLU A 91 14.80 -28.09 -17.33
C GLU A 91 14.59 -26.93 -16.34
N ASN A 92 15.28 -26.96 -15.18
CA ASN A 92 15.07 -25.98 -14.11
C ASN A 92 15.69 -24.63 -14.47
N VAL A 93 15.12 -23.56 -13.90
CA VAL A 93 15.78 -22.25 -13.76
C VAL A 93 16.13 -22.03 -12.29
N ALA A 94 17.38 -21.70 -11.99
CA ALA A 94 17.87 -21.51 -10.63
C ALA A 94 18.35 -20.08 -10.37
N ASN A 95 17.92 -19.50 -9.26
CA ASN A 95 18.43 -18.25 -8.72
C ASN A 95 19.73 -18.50 -7.95
N ILE A 96 20.80 -17.79 -8.33
CA ILE A 96 22.15 -18.07 -7.81
C ILE A 96 22.39 -17.54 -6.38
N ASP A 97 21.55 -16.61 -5.91
CA ASP A 97 21.72 -15.90 -4.64
C ASP A 97 20.56 -16.16 -3.66
N ILE A 98 19.95 -17.35 -3.73
CA ILE A 98 18.86 -17.74 -2.82
C ILE A 98 19.25 -17.63 -1.33
N LEU A 99 20.50 -17.94 -0.98
CA LEU A 99 20.98 -17.82 0.40
C LEU A 99 21.17 -16.36 0.81
N GLY A 100 21.63 -15.48 -0.09
CA GLY A 100 21.70 -14.05 0.16
C GLY A 100 20.30 -13.45 0.37
N LEU A 101 19.34 -13.84 -0.48
CA LEU A 101 17.93 -13.47 -0.33
C LEU A 101 17.39 -13.89 1.04
N SER A 102 17.56 -15.16 1.44
CA SER A 102 17.12 -15.65 2.75
C SER A 102 17.75 -14.87 3.90
N ARG A 103 19.08 -14.66 3.89
CA ARG A 103 19.79 -13.91 4.94
C ARG A 103 19.34 -12.45 5.06
N GLN A 104 19.04 -11.78 3.96
CA GLN A 104 18.55 -10.39 4.01
C GLN A 104 17.15 -10.32 4.63
N ASN A 105 16.31 -11.31 4.39
CA ASN A 105 14.94 -11.34 4.92
C ASN A 105 14.89 -11.82 6.38
N GLU A 106 15.80 -12.69 6.81
CA GLU A 106 15.97 -13.07 8.23
C GLU A 106 16.34 -11.88 9.14
N ARG A 107 16.97 -10.83 8.57
CA ARG A 107 17.32 -9.60 9.28
C ARG A 107 16.12 -8.65 9.49
N LEU A 108 14.97 -8.93 8.86
CA LEU A 108 13.80 -8.08 9.02
C LEU A 108 13.13 -8.33 10.37
N ASN A 109 12.53 -7.29 10.95
CA ASN A 109 11.68 -7.38 12.15
C ASN A 109 10.29 -7.96 11.82
N ARG A 110 10.26 -9.05 11.05
CA ARG A 110 9.08 -9.81 10.61
C ARG A 110 9.52 -11.14 10.01
N PRO A 111 8.75 -12.22 10.21
CA PRO A 111 9.03 -13.46 9.53
C PRO A 111 8.65 -13.34 8.04
N VAL A 112 9.61 -13.60 7.16
CA VAL A 112 9.45 -13.60 5.71
C VAL A 112 10.17 -14.82 5.15
N ARG A 113 9.50 -15.56 4.27
CA ARG A 113 10.11 -16.69 3.56
C ARG A 113 10.13 -16.40 2.06
N ILE A 114 11.33 -16.35 1.50
CA ILE A 114 11.54 -16.15 0.06
C ILE A 114 11.10 -17.41 -0.72
N GLY A 115 10.55 -17.20 -1.92
CA GLY A 115 10.04 -18.27 -2.78
C GLY A 115 8.85 -19.04 -2.19
N LEU A 116 8.10 -18.43 -1.26
CA LEU A 116 6.98 -19.10 -0.58
C LEU A 116 5.85 -19.46 -1.53
N LEU A 117 5.55 -18.61 -2.52
CA LEU A 117 4.54 -18.91 -3.54
C LEU A 117 4.90 -20.18 -4.34
N GLY A 118 6.11 -20.22 -4.92
CA GLY A 118 6.58 -21.38 -5.67
C GLY A 118 6.64 -22.65 -4.80
N PHE A 119 7.11 -22.52 -3.55
CA PHE A 119 7.13 -23.64 -2.59
C PHE A 119 5.73 -24.21 -2.35
N LEU A 120 4.74 -23.36 -2.06
CA LEU A 120 3.38 -23.83 -1.77
C LEU A 120 2.71 -24.45 -3.00
N LEU A 121 2.98 -23.94 -4.20
CA LEU A 121 2.52 -24.57 -5.44
C LEU A 121 3.14 -25.96 -5.61
N ASN A 122 4.47 -26.07 -5.48
CA ASN A 122 5.18 -27.33 -5.63
C ASN A 122 4.78 -28.38 -4.59
N GLU A 123 4.60 -27.99 -3.32
CA GLU A 123 4.14 -28.89 -2.25
C GLU A 123 2.75 -29.49 -2.52
N HIS A 124 1.90 -28.77 -3.27
CA HIS A 124 0.57 -29.26 -3.67
C HIS A 124 0.57 -29.92 -5.05
N GLY A 125 1.75 -30.24 -5.60
CA GLY A 125 1.91 -30.94 -6.87
C GLY A 125 1.83 -30.08 -8.12
N TYR A 126 1.63 -28.76 -7.99
CA TYR A 126 1.60 -27.84 -9.12
C TYR A 126 3.02 -27.47 -9.59
N LYS A 127 3.14 -27.21 -10.88
CA LYS A 127 4.41 -26.89 -11.55
C LYS A 127 4.52 -25.43 -11.94
N THR A 128 5.72 -24.86 -11.74
CA THR A 128 6.00 -23.46 -12.07
C THR A 128 6.89 -23.34 -13.30
N ALA A 129 6.66 -22.33 -14.12
CA ALA A 129 7.53 -22.01 -15.25
C ALA A 129 7.88 -20.54 -15.35
N LEU A 130 9.06 -20.25 -15.89
CA LEU A 130 9.53 -18.90 -16.19
C LEU A 130 10.08 -18.83 -17.62
N ILE A 131 9.54 -17.92 -18.42
CA ILE A 131 10.08 -17.61 -19.74
C ILE A 131 10.25 -16.11 -19.90
N GLY A 132 11.41 -15.68 -20.39
CA GLY A 132 11.67 -14.25 -20.56
C GLY A 132 13.07 -13.82 -20.23
N ASN A 133 13.43 -12.62 -20.67
CA ASN A 133 14.75 -12.05 -20.43
C ASN A 133 14.64 -10.52 -20.34
N GLU A 134 15.08 -9.92 -19.24
CA GLU A 134 15.14 -8.45 -19.05
C GLU A 134 16.56 -7.89 -19.12
N ALA A 135 17.55 -8.75 -19.41
CA ALA A 135 18.96 -8.37 -19.46
C ALA A 135 19.20 -7.25 -20.48
N THR A 136 20.18 -6.39 -20.15
CA THR A 136 20.61 -5.26 -20.98
C THR A 136 21.81 -5.61 -21.86
N ALA A 137 22.35 -6.83 -21.70
CA ALA A 137 23.43 -7.39 -22.50
C ALA A 137 23.15 -8.88 -22.78
N LEU A 138 23.70 -9.41 -23.88
CA LEU A 138 23.49 -10.80 -24.28
C LEU A 138 24.13 -11.82 -23.33
N ASP A 139 25.17 -11.45 -22.59
CA ASP A 139 25.84 -12.37 -21.65
C ASP A 139 25.37 -12.15 -20.20
N ASP A 140 24.35 -11.31 -19.99
CA ASP A 140 23.73 -11.09 -18.69
C ASP A 140 22.48 -11.97 -18.53
N ILE A 141 22.29 -12.48 -17.32
CA ILE A 141 21.21 -13.40 -16.92
C ILE A 141 20.29 -12.78 -15.88
N SER A 142 20.26 -11.45 -15.81
CA SER A 142 19.35 -10.72 -14.93
C SER A 142 17.88 -10.96 -15.36
N ILE A 143 17.10 -11.47 -14.41
CA ILE A 143 15.67 -11.77 -14.53
C ILE A 143 14.96 -11.76 -13.15
N ASN A 144 14.45 -10.59 -12.78
CA ASN A 144 13.70 -10.38 -11.54
C ASN A 144 12.44 -11.26 -11.45
N ALA A 145 11.82 -11.63 -12.58
CA ALA A 145 10.67 -12.54 -12.59
C ALA A 145 10.95 -13.93 -12.00
N SER A 146 12.22 -14.35 -11.87
CA SER A 146 12.61 -15.55 -11.11
C SER A 146 12.12 -15.50 -9.67
N LEU A 147 12.15 -14.33 -9.04
CA LEU A 147 11.74 -14.14 -7.65
C LEU A 147 10.27 -14.44 -7.40
N ILE A 148 9.42 -14.45 -8.44
CA ILE A 148 8.00 -14.75 -8.35
C ILE A 148 7.72 -16.25 -8.49
N SER A 149 8.42 -16.92 -9.41
CA SER A 149 8.13 -18.30 -9.80
C SER A 149 8.92 -19.34 -9.00
N MET A 150 10.07 -18.95 -8.46
CA MET A 150 10.95 -19.87 -7.73
C MET A 150 10.35 -20.32 -6.40
N ASN A 151 10.68 -21.54 -6.01
CA ASN A 151 10.41 -22.06 -4.68
C ASN A 151 11.45 -21.59 -3.65
N SER A 152 11.33 -22.04 -2.39
CA SER A 152 12.26 -21.66 -1.31
C SER A 152 13.69 -22.17 -1.48
N GLU A 153 13.94 -23.03 -2.46
CA GLU A 153 15.30 -23.46 -2.83
C GLU A 153 15.88 -22.59 -3.96
N GLY A 154 15.12 -21.60 -4.44
CA GLY A 154 15.53 -20.73 -5.53
C GLY A 154 15.33 -21.37 -6.90
N VAL A 155 14.50 -22.39 -7.03
CA VAL A 155 14.32 -23.17 -8.26
C VAL A 155 12.90 -23.01 -8.81
N THR A 156 12.79 -22.81 -10.12
CA THR A 156 11.57 -22.90 -10.93
C THR A 156 11.62 -24.19 -11.76
N ASP A 157 10.53 -24.97 -11.82
CA ASP A 157 10.54 -26.32 -12.43
C ASP A 157 10.93 -26.31 -13.91
N PHE A 158 10.44 -25.32 -14.67
CA PHE A 158 10.67 -25.23 -16.11
C PHE A 158 11.01 -23.81 -16.52
N GLY A 159 11.83 -23.63 -17.55
CA GLY A 159 11.95 -22.30 -18.13
C GLY A 159 13.09 -22.09 -19.09
N LYS A 160 13.10 -20.90 -19.68
CA LYS A 160 14.21 -20.40 -20.48
C LYS A 160 14.33 -18.91 -20.26
N VAL A 161 15.53 -18.46 -19.87
CA VAL A 161 15.78 -17.05 -19.51
C VAL A 161 17.02 -16.47 -20.16
N ASN A 162 17.62 -17.19 -21.08
CA ASN A 162 18.91 -16.86 -21.65
C ASN A 162 18.81 -16.02 -22.93
N LYS A 163 19.98 -15.76 -23.50
CA LYS A 163 20.16 -14.93 -24.71
C LYS A 163 19.51 -15.47 -25.96
N ASP A 164 19.13 -16.75 -26.01
CA ASP A 164 18.42 -17.31 -27.18
C ASP A 164 17.02 -16.69 -27.35
N LEU A 165 16.51 -16.05 -26.29
CA LEU A 165 15.27 -15.27 -26.33
C LEU A 165 15.48 -13.82 -26.82
N LEU A 166 16.71 -13.45 -27.18
CA LEU A 166 17.06 -12.12 -27.63
C LEU A 166 17.59 -12.15 -29.07
N ILE A 167 17.36 -11.06 -29.80
CA ILE A 167 17.96 -10.80 -31.11
C ILE A 167 18.63 -9.42 -31.11
N ARG A 168 19.68 -9.28 -31.91
CA ARG A 168 20.32 -7.98 -32.13
C ARG A 168 19.43 -7.12 -33.01
N ASP A 169 19.19 -5.90 -32.57
CA ASP A 169 18.48 -4.87 -33.32
C ASP A 169 19.08 -3.50 -33.00
N PHE A 170 19.80 -2.92 -33.96
CA PHE A 170 20.53 -1.66 -33.76
C PHE A 170 19.62 -0.48 -33.44
N MET A 171 18.33 -0.57 -33.78
CA MET A 171 17.35 0.46 -33.48
C MET A 171 16.73 0.32 -32.08
N SER A 172 16.89 -0.82 -31.42
CA SER A 172 16.32 -1.06 -30.10
C SER A 172 17.25 -0.61 -28.96
N PRO A 173 16.70 -0.30 -27.77
CA PRO A 173 17.51 -0.01 -26.59
C PRO A 173 18.57 -1.08 -26.33
N PHE A 174 19.81 -0.65 -26.03
CA PHE A 174 20.99 -1.52 -25.89
C PHE A 174 21.36 -2.33 -27.14
N GLY A 175 20.78 -2.05 -28.31
CA GLY A 175 21.04 -2.78 -29.54
C GLY A 175 20.46 -4.21 -29.56
N ILE A 176 19.53 -4.51 -28.64
CA ILE A 176 18.91 -5.82 -28.46
C ILE A 176 17.40 -5.69 -28.24
N LYS A 177 16.66 -6.71 -28.66
CA LYS A 177 15.23 -6.83 -28.38
C LYS A 177 14.83 -8.28 -28.17
N THR A 178 13.66 -8.49 -27.58
CA THR A 178 13.08 -9.84 -27.45
C THR A 178 12.83 -10.46 -28.82
N ASN A 179 13.21 -11.72 -28.96
CA ASN A 179 12.76 -12.57 -30.05
C ASN A 179 11.38 -13.15 -29.69
N TYR A 180 10.32 -12.44 -30.05
CA TYR A 180 8.95 -12.84 -29.72
C TYR A 180 8.54 -14.20 -30.29
N ASP A 181 9.08 -14.60 -31.45
CA ASP A 181 8.82 -15.93 -32.01
C ASP A 181 9.54 -17.03 -31.22
N ALA A 182 10.78 -16.81 -30.78
CA ALA A 182 11.47 -17.74 -29.89
C ALA A 182 10.78 -17.82 -28.52
N LEU A 183 10.40 -16.68 -27.94
CA LEU A 183 9.66 -16.62 -26.68
C LEU A 183 8.33 -17.38 -26.76
N TYR A 184 7.62 -17.25 -27.89
CA TYR A 184 6.38 -17.99 -28.13
C TYR A 184 6.61 -19.50 -28.29
N LYS A 185 7.68 -19.92 -28.98
CA LYS A 185 8.05 -21.34 -29.07
C LYS A 185 8.37 -21.93 -27.68
N GLU A 186 9.07 -21.19 -26.83
CA GLU A 186 9.33 -21.64 -25.45
C GLU A 186 8.04 -21.70 -24.62
N TYR A 187 7.13 -20.75 -24.79
CA TYR A 187 5.79 -20.83 -24.19
C TYR A 187 5.06 -22.13 -24.59
N GLU A 188 5.11 -22.51 -25.87
CA GLU A 188 4.48 -23.74 -26.33
C GLU A 188 5.09 -25.01 -25.73
N LYS A 189 6.36 -25.01 -25.34
CA LYS A 189 7.00 -26.16 -24.66
C LYS A 189 6.57 -26.31 -23.21
N VAL A 190 6.25 -25.20 -22.52
CA VAL A 190 5.93 -25.21 -21.09
C VAL A 190 4.43 -25.16 -20.80
N LYS A 191 3.59 -24.72 -21.75
CA LYS A 191 2.14 -24.52 -21.54
C LYS A 191 1.39 -25.76 -21.03
N ASP A 192 1.84 -26.95 -21.45
CA ASP A 192 1.22 -28.23 -21.09
C ASP A 192 1.98 -28.94 -19.94
N LYS A 193 3.12 -28.40 -19.50
CA LYS A 193 3.97 -28.95 -18.43
C LYS A 193 3.83 -28.21 -17.10
N ALA A 194 3.40 -26.95 -17.14
CA ALA A 194 3.37 -26.05 -15.98
C ALA A 194 1.99 -25.43 -15.77
N ASP A 195 1.58 -25.31 -14.51
CA ASP A 195 0.30 -24.73 -14.11
C ASP A 195 0.39 -23.23 -13.87
N PHE A 196 1.53 -22.76 -13.32
CA PHE A 196 1.79 -21.35 -13.07
C PHE A 196 2.98 -20.85 -13.90
N ILE A 197 2.67 -20.14 -14.99
CA ILE A 197 3.66 -19.63 -15.94
C ILE A 197 3.85 -18.14 -15.75
N VAL A 198 5.08 -17.71 -15.52
CA VAL A 198 5.50 -16.31 -15.48
C VAL A 198 6.21 -15.96 -16.79
N ILE A 199 5.75 -14.92 -17.47
CA ILE A 199 6.27 -14.48 -18.76
C ILE A 199 6.73 -13.03 -18.64
N GLN A 200 7.99 -12.75 -18.96
CA GLN A 200 8.54 -11.38 -18.94
C GLN A 200 9.24 -11.07 -20.27
N THR A 201 8.74 -10.08 -21.02
CA THR A 201 9.36 -9.72 -22.30
C THR A 201 10.65 -8.93 -22.11
N GLY A 202 10.68 -8.00 -21.14
CA GLY A 202 11.86 -7.22 -20.79
C GLY A 202 12.14 -6.00 -21.68
N ASP A 203 11.45 -5.83 -22.81
CA ASP A 203 11.69 -4.67 -23.70
C ASP A 203 11.29 -3.35 -23.03
N THR A 204 10.22 -3.34 -22.23
CA THR A 204 9.81 -2.13 -21.48
C THR A 204 10.80 -1.80 -20.36
N TYR A 205 11.41 -2.81 -19.74
CA TYR A 205 12.49 -2.65 -18.76
C TYR A 205 13.74 -2.06 -19.42
N ARG A 206 14.19 -2.65 -20.54
CA ARG A 206 15.32 -2.15 -21.34
C ARG A 206 15.09 -0.71 -21.78
N LEU A 207 13.91 -0.39 -22.30
CA LEU A 207 13.57 0.98 -22.70
C LEU A 207 13.65 1.96 -21.53
N ASN A 208 13.24 1.56 -20.31
CA ASN A 208 13.28 2.42 -19.14
C ASN A 208 14.70 2.62 -18.57
N LYS A 209 15.56 1.60 -18.65
CA LYS A 209 16.95 1.65 -18.16
C LYS A 209 17.93 2.27 -19.16
N TYR A 210 17.50 2.52 -20.39
CA TYR A 210 18.35 3.07 -21.43
C TYR A 210 18.76 4.53 -21.15
N MET A 211 19.82 4.97 -21.83
CA MET A 211 20.24 6.38 -21.80
C MET A 211 19.16 7.30 -22.39
N ASN A 212 19.25 8.60 -22.08
CA ASN A 212 18.34 9.59 -22.62
C ASN A 212 18.43 9.63 -24.16
N ILE A 213 17.27 9.56 -24.81
CA ILE A 213 17.07 9.67 -26.26
C ILE A 213 16.07 10.80 -26.54
N SER A 214 15.93 11.22 -27.80
CA SER A 214 14.95 12.24 -28.16
C SER A 214 13.51 11.79 -27.88
N ASP A 215 12.62 12.74 -27.59
CA ASP A 215 11.21 12.45 -27.31
C ASP A 215 10.52 11.72 -28.47
N GLU A 216 10.85 12.10 -29.71
CA GLU A 216 10.37 11.44 -30.92
C GLU A 216 10.81 9.97 -30.97
N ARG A 217 12.09 9.70 -30.72
CA ARG A 217 12.65 8.35 -30.74
C ARG A 217 12.10 7.51 -29.60
N HIS A 218 11.90 8.09 -28.42
CA HIS A 218 11.30 7.42 -27.28
C HIS A 218 9.84 7.02 -27.58
N LYS A 219 9.05 7.92 -28.18
CA LYS A 219 7.66 7.65 -28.59
C LYS A 219 7.58 6.55 -29.65
N GLU A 220 8.47 6.58 -30.64
CA GLU A 220 8.56 5.55 -31.67
C GLU A 220 8.93 4.19 -31.07
N SER A 221 9.93 4.16 -30.19
CA SER A 221 10.38 2.94 -29.49
C SER A 221 9.26 2.35 -28.63
N LYS A 222 8.52 3.18 -27.88
CA LYS A 222 7.31 2.75 -27.14
C LYS A 222 6.27 2.16 -28.08
N THR A 223 5.96 2.84 -29.19
CA THR A 223 4.95 2.37 -30.15
C THR A 223 5.30 1.00 -30.73
N ASN A 224 6.55 0.80 -31.15
CA ASN A 224 7.03 -0.46 -31.69
C ASN A 224 7.03 -1.57 -30.63
N THR A 225 7.53 -1.27 -29.42
CA THR A 225 7.57 -2.22 -28.29
C THR A 225 6.17 -2.70 -27.93
N PHE A 226 5.20 -1.78 -27.80
CA PHE A 226 3.81 -2.14 -27.48
C PHE A 226 3.12 -2.93 -28.59
N LYS A 227 3.48 -2.69 -29.85
CA LYS A 227 2.96 -3.47 -30.98
C LYS A 227 3.40 -4.93 -30.89
N GLU A 228 4.70 -5.18 -30.70
CA GLU A 228 5.23 -6.55 -30.60
C GLU A 228 4.67 -7.29 -29.36
N ILE A 229 4.58 -6.60 -28.22
CA ILE A 229 3.96 -7.13 -26.99
C ILE A 229 2.49 -7.50 -27.24
N ASP A 230 1.71 -6.61 -27.86
CA ASP A 230 0.28 -6.85 -28.09
C ASP A 230 0.02 -8.02 -29.04
N GLU A 231 0.84 -8.16 -30.10
CA GLU A 231 0.78 -9.31 -31.01
C GLU A 231 1.07 -10.62 -30.29
N PHE A 232 2.12 -10.66 -29.47
CA PHE A 232 2.48 -11.82 -28.67
C PHE A 232 1.41 -12.17 -27.61
N LEU A 233 0.90 -11.16 -26.92
CA LEU A 233 -0.15 -11.29 -25.92
C LEU A 233 -1.45 -11.82 -26.56
N GLY A 234 -1.75 -11.36 -27.78
CA GLY A 234 -2.86 -11.88 -28.59
C GLY A 234 -2.72 -13.37 -28.95
N ARG A 235 -1.52 -13.85 -29.25
CA ARG A 235 -1.26 -15.29 -29.49
C ARG A 235 -1.51 -16.12 -28.23
N ILE A 236 -1.09 -15.65 -27.06
CA ILE A 236 -1.32 -16.32 -25.78
C ILE A 236 -2.81 -16.36 -25.43
N ILE A 237 -3.52 -15.23 -25.53
CA ILE A 237 -4.95 -15.16 -25.20
C ILE A 237 -5.76 -16.11 -26.10
N LYS A 238 -5.49 -16.16 -27.41
CA LYS A 238 -6.21 -17.02 -28.36
C LYS A 238 -6.05 -18.52 -28.06
N ASN A 239 -4.90 -18.91 -27.51
CA ASN A 239 -4.58 -20.30 -27.19
C ASN A 239 -4.82 -20.66 -25.71
N SER A 240 -5.38 -19.73 -24.93
CA SER A 240 -5.71 -19.98 -23.53
C SER A 240 -7.11 -20.57 -23.39
N ASN A 241 -7.26 -21.49 -22.44
CA ASN A 241 -8.56 -22.05 -22.06
C ASN A 241 -9.40 -21.01 -21.30
N LYS A 242 -10.72 -21.22 -21.26
CA LYS A 242 -11.66 -20.34 -20.54
C LYS A 242 -11.39 -20.29 -19.03
N ASP A 243 -10.87 -21.38 -18.47
CA ASP A 243 -10.53 -21.47 -17.05
C ASP A 243 -9.23 -20.74 -16.71
N THR A 244 -8.38 -20.40 -17.69
CA THR A 244 -7.08 -19.78 -17.46
C THR A 244 -7.22 -18.39 -16.82
N LEU A 245 -6.59 -18.22 -15.66
CA LEU A 245 -6.45 -16.91 -15.02
C LEU A 245 -5.32 -16.10 -15.67
N PHE A 246 -5.67 -15.16 -16.52
CA PHE A 246 -4.71 -14.22 -17.09
C PHE A 246 -4.50 -13.03 -16.15
N MET A 247 -3.24 -12.69 -15.87
CA MET A 247 -2.87 -11.53 -15.06
C MET A 247 -1.79 -10.76 -15.80
N LEU A 248 -2.06 -9.51 -16.16
CA LEU A 248 -1.08 -8.55 -16.64
C LEU A 248 -0.62 -7.69 -15.46
N VAL A 249 0.63 -7.87 -15.06
CA VAL A 249 1.20 -7.35 -13.81
C VAL A 249 2.34 -6.39 -14.13
N PHE A 250 2.39 -5.29 -13.38
CA PHE A 250 3.38 -4.23 -13.52
C PHE A 250 4.11 -4.06 -12.18
N PRO A 251 5.15 -4.86 -11.90
CA PRO A 251 5.70 -4.97 -10.55
C PRO A 251 6.31 -3.68 -10.00
N PHE A 252 6.79 -2.80 -10.89
CA PHE A 252 7.46 -1.56 -10.50
C PHE A 252 7.22 -0.41 -11.50
N PRO A 253 7.02 0.84 -11.03
CA PRO A 253 6.77 2.00 -11.90
C PRO A 253 8.05 2.49 -12.60
N SER A 254 7.90 3.31 -13.63
CA SER A 254 9.03 3.94 -14.35
C SER A 254 9.78 4.96 -13.47
N GLY A 255 11.06 5.20 -13.77
CA GLY A 255 11.81 6.29 -13.10
C GLY A 255 11.14 7.67 -13.25
N GLU A 256 10.57 7.96 -14.42
CA GLU A 256 9.81 9.18 -14.70
C GLU A 256 8.59 9.30 -13.77
N ASP A 257 7.82 8.23 -13.62
CA ASP A 257 6.64 8.19 -12.76
C ASP A 257 7.00 8.32 -11.28
N ILE A 258 8.08 7.67 -10.84
CA ILE A 258 8.59 7.80 -9.45
C ILE A 258 8.92 9.27 -9.14
N SER A 259 9.60 9.96 -10.06
CA SER A 259 9.94 11.38 -9.91
C SER A 259 8.70 12.28 -9.82
N ARG A 260 7.63 11.88 -10.51
CA ARG A 260 6.34 12.58 -10.50
C ARG A 260 5.46 12.21 -9.31
N GLY A 261 5.81 11.18 -8.54
CA GLY A 261 5.01 10.63 -7.44
C GLY A 261 3.97 9.59 -7.87
N LYS A 262 3.92 9.21 -9.16
CA LYS A 262 3.05 8.17 -9.73
C LYS A 262 3.60 6.77 -9.37
N ARG A 263 3.49 6.36 -8.12
CA ARG A 263 4.10 5.09 -7.64
C ARG A 263 3.17 3.88 -7.68
N LEU A 264 1.87 4.10 -7.84
CA LEU A 264 0.92 3.01 -8.03
C LEU A 264 1.00 2.50 -9.46
N THR A 265 1.12 1.19 -9.64
CA THR A 265 1.22 0.57 -10.96
C THR A 265 -0.10 -0.06 -11.38
N PRO A 266 -0.36 -0.21 -12.69
CA PRO A 266 -1.54 -0.93 -13.16
C PRO A 266 -1.52 -2.40 -12.73
N ILE A 267 -2.70 -3.01 -12.73
CA ILE A 267 -2.87 -4.46 -12.76
C ILE A 267 -4.16 -4.76 -13.52
N ILE A 268 -4.14 -5.79 -14.35
CA ILE A 268 -5.31 -6.27 -15.07
C ILE A 268 -5.42 -7.77 -14.88
N ILE A 269 -6.58 -8.22 -14.37
CA ILE A 269 -6.91 -9.64 -14.23
C ILE A 269 -8.06 -9.95 -15.16
N PHE A 270 -7.95 -11.05 -15.89
CA PHE A 270 -8.94 -11.47 -16.85
C PHE A 270 -9.18 -12.97 -16.76
N ASN A 271 -10.41 -13.34 -16.42
CA ASN A 271 -11.00 -14.66 -16.60
C ASN A 271 -12.54 -14.51 -16.56
N GLU A 272 -13.31 -15.60 -16.67
CA GLU A 272 -14.78 -15.52 -16.60
C GLU A 272 -15.30 -14.90 -15.28
N SER A 273 -14.65 -15.19 -14.15
CA SER A 273 -15.00 -14.65 -12.82
C SER A 273 -14.57 -13.19 -12.59
N PHE A 274 -13.60 -12.71 -13.37
CA PHE A 274 -13.00 -11.38 -13.31
C PHE A 274 -13.27 -10.68 -14.64
N SER A 275 -14.55 -10.51 -14.95
CA SER A 275 -15.01 -9.70 -16.06
C SER A 275 -15.36 -8.29 -15.59
N LYS A 276 -14.85 -7.29 -16.32
CA LYS A 276 -15.27 -5.88 -16.32
C LYS A 276 -15.59 -5.30 -14.94
N GLY A 277 -14.58 -4.77 -14.27
CA GLY A 277 -14.74 -4.12 -12.97
C GLY A 277 -13.47 -3.55 -12.40
N ILE A 278 -13.50 -3.24 -11.09
CA ILE A 278 -12.34 -2.81 -10.33
C ILE A 278 -11.94 -3.88 -9.31
N LEU A 279 -10.65 -4.05 -9.10
CA LEU A 279 -10.08 -4.97 -8.12
C LEU A 279 -10.17 -4.37 -6.71
N THR A 280 -10.48 -5.23 -5.75
CA THR A 280 -10.47 -4.89 -4.32
C THR A 280 -9.95 -6.08 -3.51
N SER A 281 -9.24 -5.80 -2.41
CA SER A 281 -8.70 -6.82 -1.52
C SER A 281 -8.97 -6.48 -0.06
N ALA A 282 -9.03 -7.52 0.78
CA ALA A 282 -9.15 -7.36 2.22
C ALA A 282 -7.91 -6.68 2.86
N THR A 283 -6.77 -6.67 2.17
CA THR A 283 -5.54 -6.01 2.61
C THR A 283 -5.70 -4.50 2.65
N THR A 284 -6.26 -3.92 1.59
CA THR A 284 -6.42 -2.46 1.50
C THR A 284 -7.80 -2.01 2.00
N LYS A 285 -8.83 -2.85 1.84
CA LYS A 285 -10.25 -2.49 2.05
C LYS A 285 -10.66 -1.24 1.25
N ARG A 286 -9.99 -1.02 0.11
CA ARG A 286 -10.21 0.10 -0.81
C ARG A 286 -10.53 -0.42 -2.20
N ASP A 287 -11.70 -0.05 -2.70
CA ASP A 287 -12.10 -0.30 -4.07
C ASP A 287 -11.08 0.34 -5.03
N GLY A 288 -10.53 -0.45 -5.95
CA GLY A 288 -9.58 -0.03 -6.97
C GLY A 288 -8.10 -0.01 -6.53
N ILE A 289 -7.78 -0.29 -5.26
CA ILE A 289 -6.38 -0.32 -4.78
C ILE A 289 -6.09 -1.68 -4.15
N ILE A 290 -5.00 -2.31 -4.57
CA ILE A 290 -4.47 -3.57 -4.02
C ILE A 290 -3.00 -3.39 -3.63
N THR A 291 -2.40 -4.39 -2.99
CA THR A 291 -0.95 -4.44 -2.73
C THR A 291 -0.30 -5.55 -3.56
N ASN A 292 0.98 -5.41 -3.90
CA ASN A 292 1.76 -6.48 -4.54
C ASN A 292 1.75 -7.81 -3.76
N THR A 293 1.59 -7.78 -2.44
CA THR A 293 1.44 -9.00 -1.62
C THR A 293 0.14 -9.77 -1.90
N ASP A 294 -0.90 -9.10 -2.44
CA ASP A 294 -2.18 -9.73 -2.78
C ASP A 294 -2.07 -10.69 -3.97
N LEU A 295 -1.05 -10.52 -4.82
CA LEU A 295 -0.83 -11.37 -6.00
C LEU A 295 -0.61 -12.84 -5.62
N ALA A 296 0.33 -13.12 -4.71
CA ALA A 296 0.60 -14.49 -4.27
C ALA A 296 -0.63 -15.13 -3.62
N ALA A 297 -1.31 -14.39 -2.74
CA ALA A 297 -2.51 -14.88 -2.08
C ALA A 297 -3.64 -15.19 -3.07
N HIS A 298 -3.77 -14.39 -4.13
CA HIS A 298 -4.75 -14.64 -5.18
C HIS A 298 -4.39 -15.85 -6.05
N VAL A 299 -3.12 -16.05 -6.40
CA VAL A 299 -2.65 -17.24 -7.13
C VAL A 299 -2.95 -18.51 -6.33
N LEU A 300 -2.60 -18.54 -5.03
CA LEU A 300 -2.92 -19.70 -4.19
C LEU A 300 -4.42 -19.96 -4.10
N ALA A 301 -5.22 -18.91 -3.96
CA ALA A 301 -6.67 -19.03 -3.90
C ALA A 301 -7.28 -19.57 -5.20
N TYR A 302 -6.70 -19.25 -6.35
CA TYR A 302 -7.10 -19.82 -7.64
C TYR A 302 -6.84 -21.34 -7.68
N PHE A 303 -5.68 -21.79 -7.21
CA PHE A 303 -5.34 -23.22 -7.05
C PHE A 303 -6.01 -23.89 -5.84
N ARG A 304 -6.88 -23.19 -5.10
CA ARG A 304 -7.56 -23.68 -3.89
C ARG A 304 -6.59 -24.12 -2.78
N ILE A 305 -5.38 -23.56 -2.77
CA ILE A 305 -4.37 -23.80 -1.74
C ILE A 305 -4.65 -22.86 -0.57
N PRO A 306 -4.67 -23.35 0.69
CA PRO A 306 -4.88 -22.51 1.85
C PRO A 306 -3.74 -21.50 2.02
N LYS A 307 -4.10 -20.25 2.32
CA LYS A 307 -3.15 -19.17 2.58
C LYS A 307 -2.29 -19.50 3.81
N ASN A 308 -0.97 -19.37 3.68
CA ASN A 308 -0.02 -19.48 4.80
C ASN A 308 -0.05 -18.21 5.68
N SER A 309 0.15 -18.35 7.00
CA SER A 309 0.12 -17.22 7.96
C SER A 309 1.24 -16.20 7.77
N LEU A 310 2.34 -16.56 7.12
CA LEU A 310 3.42 -15.64 6.77
C LEU A 310 3.00 -14.64 5.70
N MET A 311 1.99 -14.95 4.88
CA MET A 311 1.51 -14.06 3.84
C MET A 311 0.64 -12.95 4.39
N THR A 312 0.94 -11.71 4.02
CA THR A 312 0.16 -10.54 4.43
C THR A 312 -0.99 -10.24 3.47
N GLY A 313 -0.81 -10.55 2.18
CA GLY A 313 -1.80 -10.28 1.14
C GLY A 313 -3.03 -11.17 1.20
N HIS A 314 -4.09 -10.78 0.49
CA HIS A 314 -5.38 -11.49 0.46
C HIS A 314 -5.85 -11.71 -0.98
N LYS A 315 -6.73 -12.69 -1.14
CA LYS A 315 -7.43 -12.93 -2.41
C LYS A 315 -8.11 -11.64 -2.87
N MET A 316 -7.88 -11.30 -4.14
CA MET A 316 -8.57 -10.19 -4.80
C MET A 316 -9.99 -10.60 -5.23
N THR A 317 -10.88 -9.63 -5.33
CA THR A 317 -12.23 -9.78 -5.88
C THR A 317 -12.52 -8.66 -6.89
N SER A 318 -13.35 -8.94 -7.88
CA SER A 318 -13.83 -7.94 -8.84
C SER A 318 -15.13 -7.32 -8.33
N LYS A 319 -15.21 -6.00 -8.36
CA LYS A 319 -16.44 -5.25 -8.07
C LYS A 319 -16.86 -4.48 -9.30
N ASN A 320 -18.13 -4.62 -9.67
CA ASN A 320 -18.68 -3.88 -10.80
C ASN A 320 -18.66 -2.37 -10.50
N LYS A 321 -18.18 -1.59 -11.47
CA LYS A 321 -18.11 -0.13 -11.42
C LYS A 321 -18.33 0.41 -12.83
N ASN A 322 -19.12 1.47 -12.94
CA ASN A 322 -19.24 2.21 -14.19
C ASN A 322 -17.88 2.84 -14.51
N GLU A 323 -17.44 2.72 -15.77
CA GLU A 323 -16.20 3.31 -16.29
C GLU A 323 -14.99 3.03 -15.36
N PRO A 324 -14.61 1.75 -15.18
CA PRO A 324 -13.62 1.35 -14.19
C PRO A 324 -12.26 2.03 -14.44
N LEU A 325 -11.87 2.22 -15.70
CA LEU A 325 -10.62 2.86 -16.06
C LEU A 325 -10.59 4.35 -15.65
N GLU A 326 -11.64 5.12 -15.97
CA GLU A 326 -11.72 6.54 -15.61
C GLU A 326 -11.74 6.73 -14.08
N TYR A 327 -12.47 5.86 -13.38
CA TYR A 327 -12.46 5.85 -11.92
C TYR A 327 -11.04 5.65 -11.35
N LEU A 328 -10.28 4.71 -11.91
CA LEU A 328 -8.90 4.44 -11.47
C LEU A 328 -7.94 5.57 -11.81
N LEU A 329 -8.05 6.18 -12.99
CA LEU A 329 -7.24 7.35 -13.37
C LEU A 329 -7.47 8.50 -12.39
N LYS A 330 -8.74 8.83 -12.10
CA LYS A 330 -9.09 9.84 -11.10
C LYS A 330 -8.58 9.50 -9.70
N LEU A 331 -8.69 8.23 -9.30
CA LEU A 331 -8.19 7.76 -8.00
C LEU A 331 -6.67 7.88 -7.90
N ASN A 332 -5.95 7.58 -8.99
CA ASN A 332 -4.51 7.74 -9.07
C ASN A 332 -4.11 9.22 -8.95
N ASP A 333 -4.75 10.11 -9.71
CA ASP A 333 -4.47 11.55 -9.69
C ASP A 333 -4.67 12.16 -8.29
N ILE A 334 -5.77 11.79 -7.63
CA ILE A 334 -6.04 12.20 -6.24
C ILE A 334 -4.95 11.68 -5.30
N SER A 335 -4.56 10.41 -5.45
CA SER A 335 -3.54 9.79 -4.61
C SER A 335 -2.18 10.47 -4.79
N VAL A 336 -1.77 10.73 -6.03
CA VAL A 336 -0.52 11.42 -6.38
C VAL A 336 -0.53 12.86 -5.86
N PHE A 337 -1.63 13.57 -6.05
CA PHE A 337 -1.78 14.94 -5.55
C PHE A 337 -1.60 15.00 -4.04
N ASN A 338 -2.27 14.11 -3.30
CA ASN A 338 -2.16 14.03 -1.84
C ASN A 338 -0.74 13.64 -1.42
N TYR A 339 -0.14 12.62 -2.03
CA TYR A 339 1.22 12.17 -1.72
C TYR A 339 2.25 13.31 -1.83
N LYS A 340 2.21 14.09 -2.91
CA LYS A 340 3.14 15.21 -3.12
C LYS A 340 2.88 16.40 -2.20
N THR A 341 1.61 16.72 -2.01
CA THR A 341 1.20 17.98 -1.35
C THR A 341 1.21 17.86 0.17
N ARG A 342 1.07 16.63 0.71
CA ARG A 342 0.97 16.35 2.15
C ARG A 342 2.10 16.94 2.96
N ALA A 343 3.36 16.69 2.57
CA ALA A 343 4.52 17.18 3.32
C ALA A 343 4.56 18.71 3.38
N VAL A 344 4.21 19.38 2.28
CA VAL A 344 4.16 20.85 2.20
C VAL A 344 3.06 21.37 3.11
N VAL A 345 1.83 20.87 2.99
CA VAL A 345 0.68 21.32 3.79
C VAL A 345 0.93 21.12 5.28
N VAL A 346 1.45 19.95 5.69
CA VAL A 346 1.76 19.66 7.09
C VAL A 346 2.84 20.60 7.62
N LYS A 347 3.95 20.80 6.90
CA LYS A 347 5.02 21.72 7.33
C LYS A 347 4.55 23.16 7.41
N THR A 348 3.79 23.63 6.41
CA THR A 348 3.21 24.98 6.40
C THR A 348 2.23 25.16 7.57
N TYR A 349 1.40 24.16 7.86
CA TYR A 349 0.47 24.20 8.98
C TYR A 349 1.21 24.24 10.33
N ILE A 350 2.27 23.44 10.51
CA ILE A 350 3.11 23.49 11.72
C ILE A 350 3.78 24.87 11.86
N GLY A 351 4.33 25.41 10.78
CA GLY A 351 4.90 26.76 10.78
C GLY A 351 3.87 27.82 11.16
N PHE A 352 2.64 27.70 10.64
CA PHE A 352 1.52 28.58 10.99
C PHE A 352 1.16 28.47 12.48
N ILE A 353 1.10 27.26 13.04
CA ILE A 353 0.89 27.05 14.48
C ILE A 353 1.95 27.78 15.31
N ILE A 354 3.24 27.54 15.01
CA ILE A 354 4.35 28.15 15.75
C ILE A 354 4.27 29.68 15.67
N THR A 355 4.02 30.22 14.49
CA THR A 355 3.94 31.67 14.25
C THR A 355 2.82 32.32 15.06
N VAL A 356 1.61 31.75 15.02
CA VAL A 356 0.47 32.31 15.74
C VAL A 356 0.64 32.15 17.25
N LEU A 357 1.24 31.05 17.74
CA LEU A 357 1.50 30.87 19.17
C LEU A 357 2.53 31.89 19.67
N LEU A 358 3.61 32.13 18.92
CA LEU A 358 4.59 33.18 19.24
C LEU A 358 3.95 34.58 19.20
N LEU A 359 3.14 34.87 18.17
CA LEU A 359 2.42 36.12 18.06
C LEU A 359 1.45 36.31 19.24
N SER A 360 0.75 35.25 19.64
CA SER A 360 -0.14 35.25 20.81
C SER A 360 0.62 35.56 22.09
N PHE A 361 1.81 34.97 22.26
CA PHE A 361 2.68 35.22 23.41
C PHE A 361 3.16 36.69 23.44
N VAL A 362 3.65 37.21 22.32
CA VAL A 362 4.08 38.62 22.20
C VAL A 362 2.93 39.58 22.48
N PHE A 363 1.75 39.35 21.91
CA PHE A 363 0.58 40.19 22.18
C PHE A 363 0.13 40.11 23.65
N MET A 364 0.27 38.94 24.28
CA MET A 364 -0.06 38.79 25.70
C MET A 364 0.90 39.56 26.61
N MET A 365 2.17 39.68 26.23
CA MET A 365 3.16 40.43 27.00
C MET A 365 3.10 41.94 26.75
N TYR A 366 3.04 42.37 25.49
CA TYR A 366 3.26 43.77 25.11
C TYR A 366 2.00 44.50 24.59
N PHE A 367 1.00 43.79 24.08
CA PHE A 367 -0.14 44.39 23.35
C PHE A 367 -1.49 43.83 23.83
N LYS A 368 -1.69 43.74 25.15
CA LYS A 368 -2.86 43.10 25.78
C LYS A 368 -4.21 43.59 25.22
N THR A 369 -4.33 44.88 24.93
CA THR A 369 -5.54 45.50 24.36
C THR A 369 -5.91 44.92 22.99
N TYR A 370 -4.93 44.47 22.20
CA TYR A 370 -5.11 43.99 20.83
C TYR A 370 -5.23 42.46 20.73
N LEU A 371 -5.23 41.73 21.85
CA LEU A 371 -5.35 40.26 21.87
C LEU A 371 -6.62 39.73 21.18
N HIS A 372 -7.69 40.53 21.15
CA HIS A 372 -8.94 40.14 20.49
C HIS A 372 -8.75 39.85 19.00
N TYR A 373 -7.82 40.54 18.32
CA TYR A 373 -7.52 40.34 16.90
C TYR A 373 -6.75 39.05 16.61
N ILE A 374 -6.10 38.45 17.62
CA ILE A 374 -5.38 37.18 17.49
C ILE A 374 -6.32 35.97 17.63
N LYS A 375 -7.45 36.13 18.33
CA LYS A 375 -8.39 35.02 18.60
C LYS A 375 -8.86 34.29 17.33
N PRO A 376 -9.24 34.96 16.22
CA PRO A 376 -9.59 34.26 14.99
C PRO A 376 -8.45 33.40 14.42
N LEU A 377 -7.19 33.78 14.61
CA LEU A 377 -6.05 32.98 14.15
C LEU A 377 -5.89 31.69 14.98
N LEU A 378 -6.15 31.75 16.29
CA LEU A 378 -6.16 30.56 17.15
C LEU A 378 -7.32 29.61 16.80
N ILE A 379 -8.51 30.15 16.49
CA ILE A 379 -9.65 29.35 16.00
C ILE A 379 -9.32 28.73 14.65
N ALA A 380 -8.66 29.48 13.76
CA ALA A 380 -8.21 28.99 12.46
C ALA A 380 -7.30 27.77 12.61
N ILE A 381 -6.33 27.82 13.54
CA ILE A 381 -5.49 26.66 13.85
C ILE A 381 -6.34 25.45 14.25
N LEU A 382 -7.28 25.65 15.16
CA LEU A 382 -8.08 24.57 15.74
C LEU A 382 -8.97 23.89 14.69
N ILE A 383 -9.54 24.65 13.75
CA ILE A 383 -10.47 24.12 12.75
C ILE A 383 -9.78 23.62 11.46
N THR A 384 -8.52 23.99 11.22
CA THR A 384 -7.81 23.64 9.97
C THR A 384 -7.82 22.14 9.65
N PRO A 385 -7.53 21.21 10.59
CA PRO A 385 -7.59 19.78 10.29
C PRO A 385 -9.01 19.31 9.93
N THR A 386 -10.03 19.90 10.54
CA THR A 386 -11.44 19.63 10.21
C THR A 386 -11.77 20.12 8.81
N VAL A 387 -11.28 21.31 8.43
CA VAL A 387 -11.39 21.81 7.05
C VAL A 387 -10.73 20.86 6.07
N LEU A 388 -9.51 20.41 6.34
CA LEU A 388 -8.80 19.46 5.49
C LEU A 388 -9.53 18.11 5.32
N LEU A 389 -10.41 17.75 6.26
CA LEU A 389 -11.22 16.53 6.16
C LEU A 389 -12.33 16.68 5.12
N PHE A 390 -13.09 17.78 5.12
CA PHE A 390 -14.21 17.96 4.20
C PHE A 390 -13.86 18.71 2.91
N LEU A 391 -12.67 19.33 2.83
CA LEU A 391 -12.17 20.00 1.63
C LEU A 391 -12.28 19.15 0.34
N PRO A 392 -12.07 17.82 0.35
CA PRO A 392 -12.26 16.97 -0.82
C PRO A 392 -13.66 17.04 -1.46
N LEU A 393 -14.69 17.49 -0.74
CA LEU A 393 -16.03 17.72 -1.30
C LEU A 393 -16.03 18.76 -2.43
N PHE A 394 -15.07 19.70 -2.41
CA PHE A 394 -14.91 20.74 -3.43
C PHE A 394 -13.98 20.34 -4.58
N ASN A 395 -13.48 19.09 -4.59
CA ASN A 395 -12.51 18.59 -5.57
C ASN A 395 -11.32 19.56 -5.84
N PRO A 396 -10.55 19.93 -4.80
CA PRO A 396 -9.47 20.93 -4.90
C PRO A 396 -8.16 20.32 -5.42
N TRP A 397 -8.21 19.51 -6.49
CA TRP A 397 -7.07 18.71 -7.00
C TRP A 397 -6.04 19.53 -7.79
N ASN A 398 -5.73 20.75 -7.31
CA ASN A 398 -4.74 21.67 -7.85
C ASN A 398 -4.18 22.52 -6.69
N CYS A 399 -2.87 22.79 -6.67
CA CYS A 399 -2.23 23.49 -5.55
C CYS A 399 -2.84 24.87 -5.26
N VAL A 400 -3.13 25.65 -6.30
CA VAL A 400 -3.73 27.00 -6.17
C VAL A 400 -5.16 26.88 -5.68
N ARG A 401 -5.94 25.98 -6.27
CA ARG A 401 -7.33 25.73 -5.84
C ARG A 401 -7.38 25.27 -4.40
N LEU A 402 -6.49 24.35 -4.01
CA LEU A 402 -6.35 23.86 -2.64
C LEU A 402 -6.04 24.99 -1.68
N ALA A 403 -5.03 25.82 -1.97
CA ALA A 403 -4.63 26.93 -1.11
C ALA A 403 -5.79 27.92 -0.92
N ILE A 404 -6.43 28.35 -2.01
CA ILE A 404 -7.56 29.29 -1.95
C ILE A 404 -8.73 28.68 -1.20
N SER A 405 -9.15 27.46 -1.54
CA SER A 405 -10.26 26.78 -0.87
C SER A 405 -9.98 26.58 0.61
N LEU A 406 -8.77 26.19 0.99
CA LEU A 406 -8.37 26.02 2.39
C LEU A 406 -8.42 27.35 3.14
N ILE A 407 -7.74 28.38 2.63
CA ILE A 407 -7.66 29.70 3.29
C ILE A 407 -9.05 30.32 3.43
N MET A 408 -9.84 30.35 2.36
CA MET A 408 -11.18 30.94 2.37
C MET A 408 -12.10 30.20 3.34
N THR A 409 -12.09 28.86 3.32
CA THR A 409 -12.95 28.06 4.21
C THR A 409 -12.55 28.22 5.67
N VAL A 410 -11.25 28.17 5.98
CA VAL A 410 -10.74 28.39 7.34
C VAL A 410 -11.07 29.79 7.83
N LEU A 411 -10.89 30.81 6.99
CA LEU A 411 -11.19 32.20 7.34
C LEU A 411 -12.68 32.39 7.61
N ILE A 412 -13.55 31.93 6.69
CA ILE A 412 -15.01 32.05 6.83
C ILE A 412 -15.48 31.35 8.11
N LEU A 413 -15.06 30.10 8.35
CA LEU A 413 -15.48 29.37 9.54
C LEU A 413 -14.92 29.97 10.83
N SER A 414 -13.65 30.40 10.82
CA SER A 414 -13.04 31.03 11.99
C SER A 414 -13.77 32.33 12.36
N VAL A 415 -14.02 33.19 11.38
CA VAL A 415 -14.73 34.46 11.56
C VAL A 415 -16.19 34.20 11.98
N ALA A 416 -16.87 33.24 11.35
CA ALA A 416 -18.24 32.87 11.71
C ALA A 416 -18.33 32.38 13.16
N ILE A 417 -17.44 31.48 13.60
CA ILE A 417 -17.40 30.98 14.98
C ILE A 417 -17.12 32.13 15.95
N PHE A 418 -16.19 33.02 15.60
CA PHE A 418 -15.83 34.17 16.43
C PHE A 418 -16.97 35.16 16.64
N TYR A 419 -17.76 35.46 15.61
CA TYR A 419 -18.89 36.38 15.72
C TYR A 419 -20.15 35.72 16.31
N LEU A 420 -20.39 34.45 16.01
CA LEU A 420 -21.58 33.72 16.48
C LEU A 420 -21.48 33.36 17.97
N PHE A 421 -20.26 33.08 18.45
CA PHE A 421 -20.02 32.71 19.85
C PHE A 421 -19.14 33.75 20.55
N ARG A 422 -19.71 34.47 21.53
CA ARG A 422 -18.98 35.51 22.29
C ARG A 422 -18.12 34.95 23.42
N ASP A 423 -18.46 33.76 23.93
CA ASP A 423 -17.77 33.12 25.04
C ASP A 423 -16.63 32.21 24.54
N ASN A 424 -15.41 32.42 25.06
CA ASN A 424 -14.24 31.63 24.70
C ASN A 424 -14.48 30.12 24.94
N LEU A 425 -15.20 29.75 26.01
CA LEU A 425 -15.51 28.35 26.28
C LEU A 425 -16.46 27.77 25.23
N GLN A 426 -17.44 28.54 24.75
CA GLN A 426 -18.32 28.09 23.65
C GLN A 426 -17.55 27.88 22.36
N ILE A 427 -16.65 28.80 22.02
CA ILE A 427 -15.79 28.67 20.84
C ILE A 427 -15.01 27.35 20.88
N LEU A 428 -14.41 27.01 22.02
CA LEU A 428 -13.68 25.76 22.21
C LEU A 428 -14.61 24.53 22.13
N ILE A 429 -15.75 24.56 22.82
CA ILE A 429 -16.74 23.47 22.79
C ILE A 429 -17.19 23.19 21.36
N VAL A 430 -17.63 24.22 20.64
CA VAL A 430 -18.18 24.09 19.29
C VAL A 430 -17.09 23.61 18.34
N SER A 431 -15.93 24.26 18.31
CA SER A 431 -14.85 23.91 17.37
C SER A 431 -14.35 22.48 17.60
N CYS A 432 -14.12 22.08 18.84
CA CYS A 432 -13.58 20.76 19.18
C CYS A 432 -14.62 19.64 19.03
N LEU A 433 -15.83 19.81 19.55
CA LEU A 433 -16.85 18.75 19.49
C LEU A 433 -17.43 18.60 18.08
N PHE A 434 -17.49 19.69 17.29
CA PHE A 434 -17.82 19.59 15.87
C PHE A 434 -16.79 18.75 15.11
N SER A 435 -15.51 19.01 15.35
CA SER A 435 -14.41 18.24 14.76
C SER A 435 -14.46 16.76 15.16
N THR A 436 -14.70 16.48 16.45
CA THR A 436 -14.91 15.13 16.98
C THR A 436 -16.08 14.44 16.27
N GLY A 437 -17.22 15.13 16.18
CA GLY A 437 -18.43 14.61 15.56
C GLY A 437 -18.26 14.26 14.09
N ILE A 438 -17.65 15.13 13.29
CA ILE A 438 -17.41 14.87 11.86
C ILE A 438 -16.50 13.65 11.66
N ILE A 439 -15.41 13.54 12.42
CA ILE A 439 -14.49 12.39 12.30
C ILE A 439 -15.22 11.09 12.63
N LEU A 440 -16.04 11.08 13.68
CA LEU A 440 -16.85 9.91 14.03
C LEU A 440 -17.85 9.57 12.93
N VAL A 441 -18.59 10.56 12.43
CA VAL A 441 -19.57 10.38 11.34
C VAL A 441 -18.89 9.82 10.10
N ASP A 442 -17.77 10.39 9.65
CA ASP A 442 -17.00 9.88 8.50
C ASP A 442 -16.57 8.42 8.73
N THR A 443 -16.14 8.09 9.96
CA THR A 443 -15.75 6.72 10.33
C THR A 443 -16.91 5.74 10.27
N PHE A 444 -18.09 6.12 10.77
CA PHE A 444 -19.30 5.29 10.68
C PHE A 444 -19.73 5.05 9.22
N PHE A 445 -19.49 6.02 8.33
CA PHE A 445 -19.74 5.89 6.88
C PHE A 445 -18.59 5.22 6.10
N LYS A 446 -17.62 4.56 6.77
CA LYS A 446 -16.45 3.89 6.17
C LYS A 446 -15.46 4.84 5.48
N ASN A 447 -15.30 6.03 6.04
CA ASN A 447 -14.27 7.02 5.70
C ASN A 447 -14.27 7.53 4.26
N PRO A 448 -15.42 7.93 3.66
CA PRO A 448 -15.43 8.50 2.33
C PRO A 448 -14.54 9.74 2.22
N LEU A 449 -14.50 10.61 3.25
CA LEU A 449 -13.71 11.84 3.25
C LEU A 449 -12.25 11.58 3.61
N MET A 450 -12.00 10.82 4.69
CA MET A 450 -10.63 10.55 5.12
C MET A 450 -9.82 9.71 4.10
N LYS A 451 -10.48 8.99 3.18
CA LYS A 451 -9.81 8.30 2.06
C LYS A 451 -9.16 9.21 1.03
N VAL A 452 -9.63 10.44 0.92
CA VAL A 452 -9.20 11.41 -0.09
C VAL A 452 -8.67 12.71 0.53
N SER A 453 -8.68 12.82 1.87
CA SER A 453 -8.11 13.95 2.61
C SER A 453 -6.58 13.89 2.66
N ILE A 454 -5.93 15.06 2.66
CA ILE A 454 -4.47 15.21 2.73
C ILE A 454 -3.88 14.68 4.04
N LEU A 455 -4.59 14.87 5.17
CA LEU A 455 -4.20 14.31 6.47
C LEU A 455 -4.67 12.87 6.65
N GLY A 456 -5.39 12.32 5.67
CA GLY A 456 -5.94 10.98 5.68
C GLY A 456 -4.96 9.92 5.18
N TYR A 457 -5.47 8.94 4.43
CA TYR A 457 -4.65 7.83 3.93
C TYR A 457 -3.79 8.20 2.74
N ASP A 458 -2.63 7.57 2.69
CA ASP A 458 -1.70 7.65 1.57
C ASP A 458 -1.48 6.24 1.00
N PRO A 459 -2.24 5.85 -0.04
CA PRO A 459 -2.09 4.55 -0.67
C PRO A 459 -0.78 4.39 -1.43
N ILE A 460 -0.07 5.48 -1.77
CA ILE A 460 1.26 5.42 -2.36
C ILE A 460 2.30 5.08 -1.30
N ALA A 461 2.31 5.81 -0.18
CA ALA A 461 3.21 5.51 0.93
C ALA A 461 2.88 4.16 1.58
N GLY A 462 1.64 3.67 1.44
CA GLY A 462 1.22 2.35 1.91
C GLY A 462 1.27 2.16 3.43
N ALA A 463 1.39 3.24 4.19
CA ALA A 463 1.46 3.20 5.66
C ALA A 463 0.12 2.79 6.29
N ARG A 464 -1.01 3.17 5.67
CA ARG A 464 -2.36 2.78 6.10
C ARG A 464 -3.37 2.96 4.96
N PHE A 465 -4.26 1.99 4.77
CA PHE A 465 -5.30 2.03 3.72
C PHE A 465 -6.73 2.25 4.26
N TYR A 466 -6.97 1.99 5.55
CA TYR A 466 -8.29 2.08 6.20
C TYR A 466 -8.16 2.41 7.70
N GLY A 467 -9.28 2.66 8.39
CA GLY A 467 -9.32 2.92 9.84
C GLY A 467 -9.47 4.39 10.25
N ILE A 468 -8.64 4.89 11.15
CA ILE A 468 -8.41 6.31 11.42
C ILE A 468 -6.89 6.51 11.35
N GLY A 469 -6.45 7.42 10.46
CA GLY A 469 -5.02 7.76 10.29
C GLY A 469 -4.39 8.31 11.56
N ASN A 470 -3.06 8.26 11.70
CA ASN A 470 -2.40 8.67 12.95
C ASN A 470 -2.57 10.17 13.22
N GLU A 471 -2.62 10.98 12.16
CA GLU A 471 -2.79 12.43 12.20
C GLU A 471 -4.19 12.79 12.73
N TYR A 472 -5.24 12.22 12.12
CA TYR A 472 -6.61 12.41 12.60
C TYR A 472 -6.87 11.75 13.95
N MET A 473 -6.17 10.65 14.27
CA MET A 473 -6.26 10.03 15.59
C MET A 473 -5.77 10.99 16.68
N GLY A 474 -4.59 11.59 16.53
CA GLY A 474 -4.07 12.57 17.50
C GLY A 474 -4.99 13.78 17.64
N PHE A 475 -5.50 14.30 16.50
CA PHE A 475 -6.44 15.41 16.48
C PHE A 475 -7.78 15.07 17.15
N LEU A 476 -8.32 13.86 16.91
CA LEU A 476 -9.55 13.36 17.53
C LEU A 476 -9.41 13.29 19.06
N LEU A 477 -8.30 12.75 19.58
CA LEU A 477 -8.06 12.68 21.03
C LEU A 477 -7.98 14.07 21.65
N GLY A 478 -7.19 14.97 21.06
CA GLY A 478 -7.01 16.33 21.55
C GLY A 478 -8.32 17.13 21.54
N THR A 479 -9.06 17.10 20.43
CA THR A 479 -10.35 17.80 20.32
C THR A 479 -11.39 17.21 21.27
N THR A 480 -11.44 15.89 21.42
CA THR A 480 -12.39 15.27 22.36
C THR A 480 -12.11 15.71 23.80
N ILE A 481 -10.85 15.68 24.25
CA ILE A 481 -10.48 16.09 25.62
C ILE A 481 -10.73 17.58 25.84
N ILE A 482 -10.24 18.45 24.95
CA ILE A 482 -10.38 19.91 25.11
C ILE A 482 -11.86 20.31 25.04
N GLY A 483 -12.62 19.76 24.10
CA GLY A 483 -14.04 20.07 23.91
C GLY A 483 -14.90 19.65 25.12
N THR A 484 -14.63 18.47 25.67
CA THR A 484 -15.33 17.98 26.86
C THR A 484 -14.90 18.71 28.14
N ALA A 485 -13.61 19.02 28.31
CA ALA A 485 -13.13 19.81 29.43
C ALA A 485 -13.77 21.21 29.45
N ALA A 486 -13.80 21.90 28.30
CA ALA A 486 -14.45 23.20 28.17
C ALA A 486 -15.97 23.13 28.46
N LEU A 487 -16.63 22.03 28.05
CA LEU A 487 -18.04 21.78 28.34
C LEU A 487 -18.29 21.61 29.85
N ILE A 488 -17.42 20.85 30.53
CA ILE A 488 -17.49 20.65 31.99
C ILE A 488 -17.24 21.97 32.72
N ASP A 489 -16.25 22.76 32.32
CA ASP A 489 -15.94 24.04 32.97
C ASP A 489 -17.10 25.03 32.83
N LYS A 490 -17.73 25.08 31.66
CA LYS A 490 -18.89 25.95 31.43
C LYS A 490 -20.12 25.54 32.26
N TYR A 491 -20.34 24.24 32.46
CA TYR A 491 -21.51 23.70 33.15
C TYR A 491 -21.14 22.91 34.41
N ARG A 492 -20.16 23.41 35.17
CA ARG A 492 -19.47 22.71 36.28
C ARG A 492 -20.39 22.04 37.29
N TYR A 493 -21.57 22.61 37.54
CA TYR A 493 -22.53 22.14 38.53
C TYR A 493 -23.46 21.02 38.02
N LYS A 494 -23.49 20.75 36.71
CA LYS A 494 -24.39 19.75 36.12
C LYS A 494 -23.71 18.38 36.01
N LYS A 495 -24.03 17.45 36.92
CA LYS A 495 -23.52 16.06 36.88
C LYS A 495 -23.73 15.37 35.53
N ILE A 496 -24.83 15.67 34.84
CA ILE A 496 -25.14 15.10 33.52
C ILE A 496 -24.08 15.41 32.47
N VAL A 497 -23.38 16.54 32.57
CA VAL A 497 -22.32 16.93 31.63
C VAL A 497 -21.09 16.04 31.81
N LYS A 498 -20.73 15.71 33.04
CA LYS A 498 -19.63 14.76 33.31
C LYS A 498 -19.94 13.37 32.77
N THR A 499 -21.17 12.90 32.97
CA THR A 499 -21.63 11.61 32.42
C THR A 499 -21.63 11.63 30.89
N LEU A 500 -22.10 12.71 30.27
CA LEU A 500 -22.07 12.87 28.82
C LEU A 500 -20.63 12.87 28.27
N SER A 501 -19.69 13.56 28.91
CA SER A 501 -18.28 13.56 28.53
C SER A 501 -17.66 12.16 28.62
N ALA A 502 -17.96 11.41 29.68
CA ALA A 502 -17.53 10.02 29.81
C ALA A 502 -18.14 9.12 28.71
N ALA A 503 -19.41 9.35 28.36
CA ALA A 503 -20.05 8.64 27.26
C ALA A 503 -19.38 8.95 25.91
N ILE A 504 -19.04 10.22 25.63
CA ILE A 504 -18.30 10.62 24.43
C ILE A 504 -16.95 9.89 24.35
N TYR A 505 -16.19 9.85 25.46
CA TYR A 505 -14.94 9.11 25.50
C TYR A 505 -15.12 7.61 25.21
N GLY A 506 -16.17 7.00 25.78
CA GLY A 506 -16.53 5.61 25.50
C GLY A 506 -16.80 5.38 24.01
N VAL A 507 -17.60 6.24 23.36
CA VAL A 507 -17.89 6.16 21.92
C VAL A 507 -16.63 6.30 21.08
N VAL A 508 -15.77 7.29 21.38
CA VAL A 508 -14.52 7.50 20.63
C VAL A 508 -13.57 6.31 20.80
N LEU A 509 -13.40 5.82 22.03
CA LEU A 509 -12.56 4.65 22.33
C LEU A 509 -13.05 3.41 21.59
N LEU A 510 -14.35 3.11 21.67
CA LEU A 510 -14.95 1.96 20.96
C LEU A 510 -14.80 2.10 19.44
N THR A 511 -14.92 3.30 18.90
CA THR A 511 -14.74 3.56 17.46
C THR A 511 -13.30 3.30 17.02
N LEU A 512 -12.31 3.70 17.81
CA LEU A 512 -10.89 3.45 17.54
C LEU A 512 -10.52 1.96 17.67
N MET A 513 -11.13 1.26 18.63
CA MET A 513 -10.88 -0.15 18.91
C MET A 513 -11.57 -1.09 17.92
N ALA A 514 -12.77 -0.74 17.44
CA ALA A 514 -13.58 -1.60 16.60
C ALA A 514 -12.86 -1.96 15.28
N PRO A 515 -12.62 -3.26 14.97
CA PRO A 515 -11.87 -3.65 13.77
C PRO A 515 -12.65 -3.47 12.46
N THR A 516 -13.94 -3.15 12.54
CA THR A 516 -14.79 -2.78 11.39
C THR A 516 -14.81 -1.27 11.12
N LEU A 517 -14.34 -0.45 12.09
CA LEU A 517 -14.38 1.01 12.05
C LEU A 517 -12.95 1.57 12.05
N GLY A 518 -12.50 2.17 13.16
CA GLY A 518 -11.27 2.95 13.22
C GLY A 518 -9.97 2.14 13.24
N THR A 519 -9.98 0.89 13.71
CA THR A 519 -8.84 -0.04 13.65
C THR A 519 -7.46 0.63 13.89
N ASN A 520 -7.32 1.34 15.01
CA ASN A 520 -6.07 2.00 15.38
C ASN A 520 -5.64 1.59 16.78
N VAL A 521 -4.71 0.63 16.86
CA VAL A 521 -4.20 0.06 18.11
C VAL A 521 -3.51 1.11 18.97
N GLY A 522 -2.52 1.80 18.39
CA GLY A 522 -1.78 2.85 19.10
C GLY A 522 -2.73 3.98 19.53
N GLY A 523 -3.68 4.34 18.68
CA GLY A 523 -4.74 5.28 19.00
C GLY A 523 -5.67 4.81 20.13
N SER A 524 -6.01 3.53 20.16
CA SER A 524 -6.83 2.93 21.23
C SER A 524 -6.10 2.93 22.57
N ILE A 525 -4.80 2.60 22.57
CA ILE A 525 -3.96 2.66 23.78
C ILE A 525 -3.87 4.12 24.28
N ALA A 526 -3.57 5.06 23.38
CA ALA A 526 -3.49 6.48 23.71
C ALA A 526 -4.84 7.02 24.21
N ALA A 527 -5.95 6.65 23.56
CA ALA A 527 -7.31 7.00 23.97
C ALA A 527 -7.64 6.45 25.36
N PHE A 528 -7.32 5.18 25.61
CA PHE A 528 -7.60 4.52 26.88
C PHE A 528 -6.89 5.23 28.04
N VAL A 529 -5.60 5.55 27.87
CA VAL A 529 -4.82 6.27 28.87
C VAL A 529 -5.27 7.73 28.99
N GLY A 530 -5.43 8.44 27.87
CA GLY A 530 -5.80 9.86 27.86
C GLY A 530 -7.20 10.11 28.40
N PHE A 531 -8.19 9.34 27.96
CA PHE A 531 -9.56 9.47 28.45
C PHE A 531 -9.72 8.94 29.88
N GLY A 532 -9.05 7.84 30.22
CA GLY A 532 -9.07 7.31 31.58
C GLY A 532 -8.50 8.31 32.59
N THR A 533 -7.37 8.94 32.28
CA THR A 533 -6.80 10.00 33.14
C THR A 533 -7.69 11.24 33.19
N ALA A 534 -8.28 11.66 32.07
CA ALA A 534 -9.25 12.77 32.04
C ALA A 534 -10.48 12.50 32.93
N ILE A 535 -11.08 11.30 32.84
CA ILE A 535 -12.21 10.89 33.70
C ILE A 535 -11.82 10.94 35.17
N MET A 536 -10.65 10.40 35.53
CA MET A 536 -10.16 10.39 36.91
C MET A 536 -9.98 11.81 37.45
N LEU A 537 -9.37 12.70 36.67
CA LEU A 537 -9.22 14.10 37.04
C LEU A 537 -10.57 14.81 37.20
N HIS A 538 -11.54 14.56 36.32
CA HIS A 538 -12.87 15.20 36.41
C HIS A 538 -13.75 14.68 37.55
N LEU A 539 -13.55 13.43 37.98
CA LEU A 539 -14.32 12.80 39.06
C LEU A 539 -13.66 12.96 40.44
N LYS A 540 -12.36 12.65 40.56
CA LYS A 540 -11.60 12.62 41.82
C LYS A 540 -10.75 13.87 42.06
N GLY A 541 -10.42 14.63 41.02
CA GLY A 541 -9.55 15.82 41.11
C GLY A 541 -8.06 15.53 41.30
N SER A 542 -7.65 14.28 41.51
CA SER A 542 -6.25 13.87 41.66
C SER A 542 -6.01 12.48 41.07
N ILE A 543 -4.76 12.16 40.75
CA ILE A 543 -4.33 10.86 40.23
C ILE A 543 -3.45 10.19 41.29
N THR A 544 -3.88 9.03 41.80
CA THR A 544 -3.07 8.23 42.73
C THR A 544 -2.29 7.13 42.00
N ARG A 545 -1.22 6.60 42.62
CA ARG A 545 -0.49 5.44 42.07
C ARG A 545 -1.39 4.22 41.86
N LYS A 546 -2.38 4.02 42.73
CA LYS A 546 -3.36 2.92 42.62
C LYS A 546 -4.23 3.07 41.37
N ASP A 547 -4.62 4.30 41.04
CA ASP A 547 -5.41 4.59 39.84
C ASP A 547 -4.62 4.30 38.57
N LEU A 548 -3.33 4.65 38.54
CA LEU A 548 -2.45 4.35 37.41
C LEU A 548 -2.27 2.84 37.22
N ILE A 549 -2.02 2.09 38.30
CA ILE A 549 -1.91 0.63 38.27
C ILE A 549 -3.21 0.01 37.75
N LEU A 550 -4.37 0.43 38.28
CA LEU A 550 -5.68 -0.04 37.82
C LEU A 550 -5.87 0.22 36.33
N LEU A 551 -5.53 1.41 35.86
CA LEU A 551 -5.65 1.79 34.45
C LEU A 551 -4.73 0.95 33.56
N THR A 552 -3.50 0.67 33.98
CA THR A 552 -2.60 -0.25 33.27
C THR A 552 -3.15 -1.67 33.24
N CYS A 553 -3.66 -2.20 34.35
CA CYS A 553 -4.28 -3.52 34.39
C CYS A 553 -5.49 -3.63 33.45
N LEU A 554 -6.39 -2.64 33.48
CA LEU A 554 -7.55 -2.61 32.59
C LEU A 554 -7.15 -2.49 31.11
N LEU A 555 -6.10 -1.73 30.81
CA LEU A 555 -5.56 -1.63 29.45
C LEU A 555 -5.07 -3.00 28.96
N VAL A 556 -4.30 -3.72 29.78
CA VAL A 556 -3.81 -5.06 29.43
C VAL A 556 -4.97 -6.03 29.19
N ILE A 557 -5.98 -6.01 30.06
CA ILE A 557 -7.19 -6.83 29.90
C ILE A 557 -7.93 -6.48 28.59
N ALA A 558 -8.09 -5.18 28.29
CA ALA A 558 -8.76 -4.73 27.08
C ALA A 558 -7.99 -5.14 25.81
N LEU A 559 -6.66 -5.03 25.81
CA LEU A 559 -5.81 -5.46 24.70
C LEU A 559 -5.86 -6.99 24.50
N LEU A 560 -5.80 -7.77 25.58
CA LEU A 560 -5.95 -9.23 25.52
C LEU A 560 -7.33 -9.64 24.98
N SER A 561 -8.38 -8.97 25.44
CA SER A 561 -9.75 -9.21 24.97
C SER A 561 -9.89 -8.91 23.49
N LEU A 562 -9.31 -7.80 23.02
CA LEU A 562 -9.32 -7.43 21.60
C LEU A 562 -8.48 -8.41 20.76
N PHE A 563 -7.32 -8.84 21.27
CA PHE A 563 -6.46 -9.83 20.62
C PHE A 563 -7.19 -11.16 20.40
N ILE A 564 -7.92 -11.65 21.41
CA ILE A 564 -8.72 -12.87 21.31
C ILE A 564 -9.90 -12.66 20.36
N TYR A 565 -10.66 -11.58 20.53
CA TYR A 565 -11.85 -11.30 19.73
C TYR A 565 -11.52 -11.16 18.25
N ASP A 566 -10.54 -10.33 17.89
CA ASP A 566 -10.16 -10.12 16.50
C ASP A 566 -9.44 -11.35 15.91
N GLY A 567 -8.69 -12.09 16.72
CA GLY A 567 -8.02 -13.35 16.31
C GLY A 567 -8.98 -14.51 16.03
N MET A 568 -10.24 -14.45 16.49
CA MET A 568 -11.29 -15.44 16.19
C MET A 568 -12.06 -15.13 14.90
N ARG A 569 -11.90 -13.95 14.33
CA ARG A 569 -12.62 -13.54 13.11
C ARG A 569 -12.03 -14.20 11.86
N PRO A 570 -12.80 -14.34 10.76
CA PRO A 570 -12.27 -14.80 9.48
C PRO A 570 -11.11 -13.92 9.00
N PRO A 571 -10.02 -14.47 8.42
CA PRO A 571 -8.80 -13.73 8.06
C PRO A 571 -9.03 -12.45 7.24
N GLU A 572 -10.03 -12.47 6.35
CA GLU A 572 -10.40 -11.33 5.49
C GLU A 572 -10.97 -10.14 6.26
N THR A 573 -11.49 -10.37 7.47
CA THR A 573 -12.10 -9.36 8.31
C THR A 573 -11.24 -8.95 9.50
N GLN A 574 -10.14 -9.68 9.74
CA GLN A 574 -9.19 -9.39 10.80
C GLN A 574 -8.51 -8.04 10.59
N SER A 575 -8.12 -7.40 11.68
CA SER A 575 -7.15 -6.31 11.65
C SER A 575 -5.72 -6.86 11.69
N HIS A 576 -4.74 -5.96 11.67
CA HIS A 576 -3.34 -6.32 11.93
C HIS A 576 -3.15 -7.04 13.29
N ILE A 577 -4.00 -6.76 14.29
CA ILE A 577 -3.95 -7.50 15.57
C ILE A 577 -4.43 -8.93 15.38
N GLY A 578 -5.57 -9.16 14.73
CA GLY A 578 -6.08 -10.51 14.47
C GLY A 578 -5.10 -11.35 13.66
N GLN A 579 -4.46 -10.74 12.65
CA GLN A 579 -3.39 -11.39 11.87
C GLN A 579 -2.18 -11.75 12.75
N THR A 580 -1.79 -10.85 13.64
CA THR A 580 -0.74 -11.11 14.63
C THR A 580 -1.12 -12.27 15.56
N SER A 581 -2.38 -12.34 16.00
CA SER A 581 -2.89 -13.47 16.78
C SER A 581 -2.79 -14.79 16.04
N SER A 582 -3.12 -14.82 14.74
CA SER A 582 -2.98 -16.03 13.92
C SER A 582 -1.51 -16.45 13.81
N LEU A 583 -0.62 -15.48 13.61
CA LEU A 583 0.81 -15.72 13.48
C LEU A 583 1.44 -16.24 14.79
N VAL A 584 1.02 -15.72 15.95
CA VAL A 584 1.47 -16.21 17.27
C VAL A 584 0.98 -17.62 17.55
N LYS A 585 -0.26 -17.95 17.18
CA LYS A 585 -0.80 -19.31 17.33
C LYS A 585 0.00 -20.35 16.55
N GLN A 586 0.59 -19.96 15.41
CA GLN A 586 1.29 -20.87 14.51
C GLN A 586 2.82 -20.87 14.67
N ASN A 587 3.44 -19.73 15.06
CA ASN A 587 4.90 -19.54 15.02
C ASN A 587 5.55 -19.17 16.38
N SER A 588 4.86 -19.45 17.50
CA SER A 588 5.28 -19.19 18.89
C SER A 588 5.26 -17.73 19.37
N LEU A 589 5.38 -17.53 20.69
CA LEU A 589 5.37 -16.23 21.38
C LEU A 589 6.50 -15.28 20.97
N LEU A 590 7.60 -15.78 20.40
CA LEU A 590 8.72 -14.94 19.94
C LEU A 590 8.31 -13.92 18.87
N ALA A 591 7.28 -14.24 18.08
CA ALA A 591 6.75 -13.33 17.07
C ALA A 591 6.12 -12.05 17.64
N LEU A 592 5.60 -12.08 18.88
CA LEU A 592 5.08 -10.87 19.56
C LEU A 592 6.19 -9.86 19.84
N PHE A 593 7.35 -10.32 20.32
CA PHE A 593 8.47 -9.45 20.64
C PHE A 593 9.05 -8.76 19.39
N GLN A 594 9.08 -9.44 18.25
CA GLN A 594 9.52 -8.84 16.98
C GLN A 594 8.55 -7.76 16.46
N ILE A 595 7.25 -7.88 16.77
CA ILE A 595 6.24 -6.90 16.36
C ILE A 595 6.22 -5.68 17.27
N PHE A 596 6.39 -5.85 18.59
CA PHE A 596 6.49 -4.73 19.53
C PHE A 596 7.83 -3.97 19.48
N GLY A 597 8.87 -4.57 18.89
CA GLY A 597 10.14 -3.87 18.61
C GLY A 597 10.08 -2.93 17.39
N ARG A 598 8.94 -2.83 16.69
CA ARG A 598 8.66 -1.82 15.67
C ARG A 598 8.06 -0.57 16.29
#